data_AF-A0AAE4P8K0-F1
#
_entry.id   AF-A0AAE4P8K0-F1
#
_cell.length_a   1.000
_cell.length_b   1.000
_cell.length_c   1.000
_cell.angle_alpha   90.00
_cell.angle_beta   90.00
_cell.angle_gamma   90.00
#
_symmetry.space_group_name_H-M   'P 1'
#
loop_
_entity.id
_entity.type
_entity.pdbx_description
1 polymer ?
#
loop_
_entity_poly.entity_id
_entity_poly.type
_entity_poly.pdbx_seq_one_letter_code
_entity_poly.pdbx_strand_id
1 'polypeptide(L)'
;MAGLKKESKAMETATQTRKRDMRQDRRKLEAQAIGHAIFAEIRDLLPREVEAAVHERLLATLHRNGVLLVRENERGQLGLEPLDDKGWTPSERVKFEQDKIAAMHQIASFVVKLPESR
;
A
#
# COMPACT_ATOMS: atom_id res chain seq x y z
N MET A 1 1.30 41.92 -25.40
CA MET A 1 2.20 40.98 -24.68
C MET A 1 1.59 40.30 -23.45
N ALA A 2 0.59 40.88 -22.76
CA ALA A 2 -0.01 40.27 -21.55
C ALA A 2 -0.98 39.10 -21.81
N GLY A 3 -1.59 39.01 -23.01
CA GLY A 3 -2.54 37.93 -23.37
C GLY A 3 -1.90 36.56 -23.56
N LEU A 4 -0.76 36.50 -24.26
CA LEU A 4 -0.03 35.25 -24.56
C LEU A 4 0.47 34.50 -23.31
N LYS A 5 0.83 35.22 -22.24
CA LYS A 5 1.24 34.61 -20.96
C LYS A 5 0.08 34.00 -20.18
N LYS A 6 -1.16 34.51 -20.34
CA LYS A 6 -2.35 33.97 -19.66
C LYS A 6 -2.83 32.67 -20.33
N GLU A 7 -2.80 32.61 -21.66
CA GLU A 7 -3.19 31.42 -22.42
C GLU A 7 -2.20 30.27 -22.24
N SER A 8 -0.89 30.56 -22.23
CA SER A 8 0.16 29.58 -21.95
C SER A 8 0.00 28.93 -20.57
N LYS A 9 -0.29 29.72 -19.52
CA LYS A 9 -0.53 29.18 -18.17
C LYS A 9 -1.80 28.32 -18.12
N ALA A 10 -2.91 28.77 -18.71
CA ALA A 10 -4.16 28.02 -18.71
C ALA A 10 -4.03 26.66 -19.41
N MET A 11 -3.28 26.61 -20.52
CA MET A 11 -3.03 25.37 -21.26
C MET A 11 -2.12 24.41 -20.49
N GLU A 12 -1.13 24.92 -19.75
CA GLU A 12 -0.28 24.13 -18.85
C GLU A 12 -1.08 23.50 -17.70
N THR A 13 -1.97 24.28 -17.06
CA THR A 13 -2.83 23.79 -15.97
C THR A 13 -3.82 22.74 -16.47
N ALA A 14 -4.44 22.95 -17.64
CA ALA A 14 -5.37 22.00 -18.23
C ALA A 14 -4.68 20.66 -18.59
N THR A 15 -3.44 20.73 -19.07
CA THR A 15 -2.64 19.54 -19.38
C THR A 15 -2.22 18.79 -18.12
N GLN A 16 -1.90 19.50 -17.04
CA GLN A 16 -1.61 18.89 -15.73
C GLN A 16 -2.85 18.24 -15.11
N THR A 17 -4.01 18.90 -15.16
CA THR A 17 -5.28 18.35 -14.66
C THR A 17 -5.66 17.07 -15.42
N ARG A 18 -5.60 17.09 -16.75
CA ARG A 18 -5.89 15.90 -17.57
C ARG A 18 -4.94 14.72 -17.28
N LYS A 19 -3.64 15.00 -17.10
CA LYS A 19 -2.66 13.97 -16.71
C LYS A 19 -2.93 13.42 -15.30
N ARG A 20 -3.40 14.26 -14.37
CA ARG A 20 -3.77 13.86 -13.02
C ARG A 20 -5.00 12.97 -13.01
N ASP A 21 -6.03 13.33 -13.78
CA ASP A 21 -7.28 12.55 -13.87
C ASP A 21 -7.03 11.17 -14.48
N MET A 22 -6.28 11.10 -15.59
CA MET A 22 -5.89 9.81 -16.20
C MET A 22 -5.07 8.93 -15.25
N ARG A 23 -4.22 9.52 -14.40
CA ARG A 23 -3.47 8.77 -13.38
C ARG A 23 -4.40 8.27 -12.27
N GLN A 24 -5.38 9.07 -11.84
CA GLN A 24 -6.35 8.64 -10.85
C GLN A 24 -7.19 7.47 -11.36
N ASP A 25 -7.68 7.53 -12.59
CA ASP A 25 -8.47 6.43 -13.18
C ASP A 25 -7.66 5.15 -13.30
N ARG A 26 -6.40 5.24 -13.74
CA ARG A 26 -5.51 4.08 -13.78
C ARG A 26 -5.28 3.46 -12.40
N ARG A 27 -5.12 4.28 -11.37
CA ARG A 27 -4.95 3.80 -9.99
C ARG A 27 -6.21 3.15 -9.44
N LYS A 28 -7.40 3.65 -9.79
CA LYS A 28 -8.67 2.99 -9.45
C LYS A 28 -8.77 1.61 -10.10
N LEU A 29 -8.39 1.49 -11.38
CA LEU A 29 -8.37 0.20 -12.09
C LEU A 29 -7.39 -0.80 -11.46
N GLU A 30 -6.18 -0.34 -11.11
CA GLU A 30 -5.18 -1.20 -10.46
C GLU A 30 -5.63 -1.64 -9.06
N ALA A 31 -6.23 -0.75 -8.26
CA ALA A 31 -6.79 -1.11 -6.95
C ALA A 31 -7.98 -2.09 -7.05
N GLN A 32 -8.83 -1.92 -8.07
CA GLN A 32 -9.89 -2.89 -8.37
C GLN A 32 -9.31 -4.26 -8.73
N ALA A 33 -8.26 -4.32 -9.56
CA ALA A 33 -7.61 -5.58 -9.92
C ALA A 33 -7.02 -6.30 -8.70
N ILE A 34 -6.35 -5.57 -7.81
CA ILE A 34 -5.83 -6.12 -6.55
C ILE A 34 -6.98 -6.59 -5.65
N GLY A 35 -8.04 -5.80 -5.52
CA GLY A 35 -9.21 -6.19 -4.72
C GLY A 35 -9.89 -7.46 -5.24
N HIS A 36 -10.01 -7.60 -6.56
CA HIS A 36 -10.54 -8.83 -7.16
C HIS A 36 -9.61 -10.03 -6.93
N ALA A 37 -8.29 -9.87 -7.06
CA ALA A 37 -7.33 -10.93 -6.79
C ALA A 37 -7.39 -11.40 -5.34
N ILE A 38 -7.39 -10.48 -4.38
CA ILE A 38 -7.53 -10.80 -2.95
C ILE A 38 -8.85 -11.51 -2.69
N PHE A 39 -9.96 -11.01 -3.26
CA PHE A 39 -11.26 -11.63 -3.07
C PHE A 39 -11.32 -13.05 -3.64
N ALA A 40 -10.72 -13.29 -4.81
CA ALA A 40 -10.68 -14.61 -5.43
C ALA A 40 -9.98 -15.66 -4.56
N GLU A 41 -8.91 -15.28 -3.85
CA GLU A 41 -8.15 -16.17 -2.95
C GLU A 41 -8.88 -16.51 -1.64
N ILE A 42 -9.83 -15.68 -1.21
CA ILE A 42 -10.54 -15.87 0.07
C ILE A 42 -12.01 -16.25 -0.10
N ARG A 43 -12.50 -16.27 -1.34
CA ARG A 43 -13.93 -16.40 -1.64
C ARG A 43 -14.52 -17.69 -1.12
N ASP A 44 -13.81 -18.80 -1.29
CA ASP A 44 -14.21 -20.14 -0.86
C ASP A 44 -14.27 -20.29 0.67
N LEU A 45 -13.62 -19.39 1.40
CA LEU A 45 -13.66 -19.30 2.86
C LEU A 45 -14.87 -18.50 3.39
N LEU A 46 -15.63 -17.85 2.51
CA LEU A 46 -16.74 -16.98 2.88
C LEU A 46 -18.09 -17.66 2.64
N PRO A 47 -19.08 -17.48 3.54
CA PRO A 47 -20.47 -17.81 3.25
C PRO A 47 -20.99 -17.00 2.05
N ARG A 48 -21.75 -17.65 1.17
CA ARG A 48 -22.26 -17.02 -0.07
C ARG A 48 -23.10 -15.77 0.19
N GLU A 49 -23.80 -15.72 1.33
CA GLU A 49 -24.68 -14.62 1.69
C GLU A 49 -23.91 -13.33 2.00
N VAL A 50 -22.61 -13.43 2.34
CA VAL A 50 -21.78 -12.28 2.72
C VAL A 50 -20.74 -11.91 1.66
N GLU A 51 -20.53 -12.74 0.63
CA GLU A 51 -19.53 -12.53 -0.44
C GLU A 51 -19.57 -11.10 -1.01
N ALA A 52 -20.76 -10.63 -1.41
CA ALA A 52 -20.92 -9.29 -2.00
C ALA A 52 -20.56 -8.18 -1.02
N ALA A 53 -21.02 -8.27 0.23
CA ALA A 53 -20.75 -7.27 1.25
C ALA A 53 -19.26 -7.23 1.64
N VAL A 54 -18.60 -8.39 1.67
CA VAL A 54 -17.15 -8.49 1.92
C VAL A 54 -16.37 -7.90 0.75
N HIS A 55 -16.74 -8.22 -0.49
CA HIS A 55 -16.11 -7.66 -1.68
C HIS A 55 -16.21 -6.12 -1.73
N GLU A 56 -17.40 -5.56 -1.48
CA GLU A 56 -17.61 -4.11 -1.44
C GLU A 56 -16.81 -3.45 -0.31
N ARG A 57 -16.80 -4.04 0.89
CA ARG A 57 -15.99 -3.54 2.00
C ARG A 57 -14.50 -3.61 1.71
N LEU A 58 -14.02 -4.67 1.07
CA LEU A 58 -12.64 -4.81 0.65
C LEU A 58 -12.26 -3.70 -0.32
N LEU A 59 -13.03 -3.49 -1.39
CA LEU A 59 -12.77 -2.41 -2.34
C LEU A 59 -12.82 -1.03 -1.66
N ALA A 60 -13.83 -0.78 -0.81
CA ALA A 60 -13.92 0.46 -0.06
C ALA A 60 -12.74 0.66 0.90
N THR A 61 -12.22 -0.42 1.48
CA THR A 61 -11.06 -0.41 2.36
C THR A 61 -9.79 -0.11 1.57
N LEU A 62 -9.61 -0.75 0.41
CA LEU A 62 -8.46 -0.49 -0.47
C LEU A 62 -8.45 0.96 -0.97
N HIS A 63 -9.62 1.48 -1.35
CA HIS A 63 -9.77 2.88 -1.72
C HIS A 63 -9.51 3.85 -0.56
N ARG A 64 -10.07 3.58 0.63
CA ARG A 64 -9.94 4.45 1.82
C ARG A 64 -8.52 4.50 2.36
N ASN A 65 -7.83 3.37 2.37
CA ASN A 65 -6.43 3.30 2.78
C ASN A 65 -5.48 3.80 1.70
N GLY A 66 -6.01 4.30 0.57
CA GLY A 66 -5.22 4.82 -0.50
C GLY A 66 -4.21 3.78 -0.95
N VAL A 67 -4.67 2.55 -1.25
CA VAL A 67 -3.92 1.61 -2.10
C VAL A 67 -3.76 2.28 -3.46
N LEU A 68 -2.85 3.23 -3.43
CA LEU A 68 -2.20 3.95 -4.49
C LEU A 68 -0.93 3.14 -4.60
N LEU A 69 -0.81 2.37 -5.68
CA LEU A 69 0.48 1.84 -6.07
C LEU A 69 1.39 3.05 -6.30
N VAL A 70 2.08 3.47 -5.25
CA VAL A 70 3.11 4.49 -5.34
C VAL A 70 4.27 3.79 -6.00
N ARG A 71 4.40 4.02 -7.29
CA ARG A 71 5.53 3.51 -8.06
C ARG A 71 6.80 4.06 -7.45
N GLU A 72 7.87 3.31 -7.51
CA GLU A 72 9.17 3.70 -6.95
C GLU A 72 9.60 5.10 -7.42
N ASN A 73 9.38 5.39 -8.71
CA ASN A 73 9.70 6.68 -9.31
C ASN A 73 8.84 7.88 -8.82
N GLU A 74 7.74 7.62 -8.11
CA GLU A 74 6.87 8.63 -7.50
C GLU A 74 7.14 8.80 -5.99
N ARG A 75 7.77 7.82 -5.32
CA ARG A 75 8.04 7.85 -3.87
C ARG A 75 8.89 9.04 -3.47
N GLY A 76 9.97 9.29 -4.21
CA GLY A 76 10.86 10.43 -3.97
C GLY A 76 10.17 11.79 -4.09
N GLN A 77 9.19 11.93 -5.00
CA GLN A 77 8.43 13.18 -5.16
C GLN A 77 7.42 13.41 -4.02
N LEU A 78 7.06 12.34 -3.32
CA LEU A 78 6.09 12.36 -2.22
C LEU A 78 6.77 12.38 -0.84
N GLY A 79 8.11 12.44 -0.79
CA GLY A 79 8.87 12.36 0.46
C GLY A 79 8.76 11.01 1.17
N LEU A 80 8.37 9.95 0.44
CA LEU A 80 8.30 8.59 0.97
C LEU A 80 9.67 7.93 0.85
N GLU A 81 10.01 7.08 1.83
CA GLU A 81 11.27 6.34 1.83
C GLU A 81 11.41 5.49 0.57
N PRO A 82 12.58 5.41 -0.09
CA PRO A 82 12.76 4.52 -1.23
C PRO A 82 12.64 3.05 -0.80
N LEU A 83 12.30 2.17 -1.74
CA LEU A 83 12.37 0.74 -1.53
C LEU A 83 13.77 0.22 -1.89
N ASP A 84 14.21 -0.82 -1.19
CA ASP A 84 15.40 -1.60 -1.53
C ASP A 84 15.12 -2.62 -2.65
N ASP A 85 16.15 -3.36 -3.07
CA ASP A 85 16.05 -4.43 -4.08
C ASP A 85 15.10 -5.58 -3.69
N LYS A 86 14.74 -5.67 -2.41
CA LYS A 86 13.81 -6.67 -1.86
C LYS A 86 12.40 -6.11 -1.66
N GLY A 87 12.16 -4.83 -2.00
CA GLY A 87 10.88 -4.15 -1.85
C GLY A 87 10.56 -3.64 -0.44
N TRP A 88 11.56 -3.47 0.43
CA TRP A 88 11.38 -2.96 1.80
C TRP A 88 11.81 -1.51 1.92
N THR A 89 11.12 -0.73 2.75
CA THR A 89 11.68 0.55 3.20
C THR A 89 12.76 0.34 4.28
N PRO A 90 13.67 1.31 4.48
CA PRO A 90 14.62 1.27 5.59
C PRO A 90 13.94 1.11 6.96
N SER A 91 12.82 1.80 7.20
CA SER A 91 12.08 1.71 8.46
C SER A 91 11.45 0.33 8.67
N GLU A 92 10.88 -0.27 7.62
CA GLU A 92 10.32 -1.63 7.68
C GLU A 92 11.40 -2.67 7.99
N ARG A 93 12.59 -2.53 7.38
CA ARG A 93 13.72 -3.41 7.64
C ARG A 93 14.20 -3.33 9.08
N VAL A 94 14.29 -2.12 9.63
CA VAL A 94 14.67 -1.91 11.05
C VAL A 94 13.64 -2.54 11.98
N LYS A 95 12.34 -2.31 11.72
CA LYS A 95 11.26 -2.90 12.51
C LYS A 95 11.33 -4.43 12.50
N PHE A 96 11.56 -5.03 11.34
CA PHE A 96 11.68 -6.48 11.21
C PHE A 96 12.83 -7.05 12.07
N GLU A 97 14.00 -6.42 12.06
CA GLU A 97 15.13 -6.85 12.91
C GLU A 97 14.81 -6.69 14.41
N GLN A 98 14.12 -5.60 14.79
CA GLN A 98 13.68 -5.40 16.18
C GLN A 98 12.69 -6.48 16.63
N ASP A 99 11.70 -6.79 15.80
CA ASP A 99 10.69 -7.82 16.08
C ASP A 99 11.34 -9.20 16.19
N LYS A 100 12.32 -9.50 15.32
CA LYS A 100 13.13 -10.73 15.38
C LYS A 100 13.93 -10.83 16.68
N ILE A 101 14.62 -9.77 17.09
CA ILE A 101 15.36 -9.71 18.35
C ILE A 101 14.41 -9.92 19.54
N ALA A 102 13.26 -9.24 19.53
CA ALA A 102 12.25 -9.36 20.57
C ALA A 102 11.72 -10.80 20.69
N ALA A 103 11.43 -11.46 19.56
CA ALA A 103 11.01 -12.85 19.53
C ALA A 103 12.09 -13.80 20.08
N MET A 104 13.36 -13.58 19.71
CA MET A 104 14.48 -14.36 20.27
C MET A 104 14.61 -14.21 21.78
N HIS A 105 14.46 -12.99 22.31
CA HIS A 105 14.47 -12.75 23.75
C HIS A 105 13.31 -13.44 24.47
N GLN A 106 12.11 -13.46 23.88
CA GLN A 106 10.98 -14.19 24.45
C GLN A 106 11.29 -15.69 24.54
N ILE A 107 11.78 -16.31 23.47
CA ILE A 107 12.16 -17.73 23.45
C ILE A 107 13.24 -18.03 24.50
N ALA A 108 14.30 -17.21 24.56
CA ALA A 108 15.36 -17.37 25.55
C ALA A 108 14.83 -17.28 27.00
N SER A 109 13.87 -16.38 27.25
CA SER A 109 13.24 -16.25 28.57
C SER A 109 12.40 -17.46 28.98
N PHE A 110 11.82 -18.19 28.02
CA PHE A 110 11.14 -19.46 28.29
C PHE A 110 12.13 -20.59 28.60
N VAL A 111 13.26 -20.64 27.88
CA VAL A 111 14.30 -21.66 28.08
C VAL A 111 14.96 -21.53 29.47
N VAL A 112 15.19 -20.30 29.95
CA VAL A 112 15.79 -20.06 31.28
C VAL A 112 14.82 -20.33 32.45
N LYS A 113 13.50 -20.36 32.19
CA LYS A 113 12.47 -20.60 33.23
C LYS A 113 12.09 -22.06 33.41
N LEU A 114 12.68 -23.00 32.66
CA LEU A 114 12.51 -24.43 32.94
C LEU A 114 13.21 -24.74 34.27
N PRO A 115 12.49 -25.12 35.34
CA PRO A 115 13.14 -25.70 36.50
C PRO A 115 13.76 -27.02 36.04
N GLU A 116 15.02 -27.25 36.43
CA GLU A 116 15.62 -28.58 36.35
C GLU A 116 14.66 -29.57 37.02
N SER A 117 13.97 -30.32 36.17
CA SER A 117 13.00 -31.31 36.60
C SER A 117 13.78 -32.57 36.93
N ARG A 118 14.23 -32.62 38.19
CA ARG A 118 14.88 -33.74 38.92
C ARG A 118 16.38 -33.91 38.73
#